data_AF-A0A5E4KA45-F1
#
_entry.id   AF-A0A5E4KA45-F1
#
_cell.length_a   1.000
_cell.length_b   1.000
_cell.length_c   1.000
_cell.angle_alpha   90.00
_cell.angle_beta   90.00
_cell.angle_gamma   90.00
#
_symmetry.space_group_name_H-M   'P 1'
#
loop_
_entity.id
_entity.type
_entity.pdbx_description
1 polymer ?
#
loop_
_entity_poly.entity_id
_entity_poly.type
_entity_poly.pdbx_seq_one_letter_code
_entity_poly.pdbx_strand_id
1 'polypeptide(L)'
;MKNGEIQFVLNTPVGKQSSYDDSYIRKSAIKFKIPYFTTTDAGRAAARGIRAAREESVEVRSLQEYHEGIEKNWDEKRYTS
;
A
#
# COMPACT_ATOMS: atom_id res chain seq x y z
N MET A 1 -14.40 -15.38 -1.09
CA MET A 1 -13.80 -14.58 -2.18
C MET A 1 -14.70 -14.47 -3.41
N LYS A 2 -15.24 -15.59 -3.90
CA LYS A 2 -15.98 -15.67 -5.18
C LYS A 2 -17.19 -14.72 -5.33
N ASN A 3 -17.76 -14.25 -4.21
CA ASN A 3 -18.89 -13.32 -4.21
C ASN A 3 -18.48 -11.83 -4.18
N GLY A 4 -17.20 -11.50 -4.23
CA GLY A 4 -16.72 -10.10 -4.19
C GLY A 4 -16.81 -9.41 -2.82
N GLU A 5 -17.31 -10.10 -1.80
CA GLU A 5 -17.45 -9.58 -0.42
C GLU A 5 -16.10 -9.27 0.27
N ILE A 6 -15.00 -9.84 -0.25
CA ILE A 6 -13.65 -9.63 0.29
C ILE A 6 -12.90 -8.68 -0.63
N GLN A 7 -12.59 -7.49 -0.11
CA GLN A 7 -11.86 -6.47 -0.86
C GLN A 7 -10.34 -6.50 -0.62
N PHE A 8 -9.89 -7.17 0.45
CA PHE A 8 -8.46 -7.38 0.74
C PHE A 8 -8.27 -8.50 1.79
N VAL A 9 -7.11 -9.15 1.79
CA VAL A 9 -6.72 -10.18 2.77
C VAL A 9 -5.45 -9.78 3.53
N LEU A 10 -5.51 -9.89 4.86
CA LEU A 10 -4.36 -9.81 5.75
C LEU A 10 -4.08 -11.19 6.34
N ASN A 11 -2.92 -11.75 6.04
CA ASN A 11 -2.41 -12.92 6.76
C ASN A 11 -1.25 -12.48 7.66
N THR A 12 -1.41 -12.54 8.97
CA THR A 12 -0.33 -12.29 9.92
C THR A 12 0.06 -13.62 10.57
N PRO A 13 1.00 -14.38 10.00
CA PRO A 13 1.35 -15.67 10.56
C PRO A 13 2.03 -15.46 11.91
N VAL A 14 1.45 -16.02 12.97
CA VAL A 14 2.09 -16.15 14.28
C VAL A 14 2.29 -17.64 14.54
N GLY A 15 3.52 -18.14 14.34
CA GLY A 15 3.88 -19.56 14.54
C GLY A 15 3.93 -20.44 13.27
N LYS A 16 4.41 -21.68 13.43
CA LYS A 16 4.76 -22.64 12.34
C LYS A 16 3.57 -23.39 11.71
N GLN A 17 2.34 -23.14 12.16
CA GLN A 17 1.21 -24.01 11.88
C GLN A 17 0.14 -23.28 11.04
N SER A 18 0.45 -23.01 9.76
CA SER A 18 -0.57 -22.54 8.80
C SER A 18 -0.22 -22.69 7.31
N SER A 19 0.93 -23.24 6.93
CA SER A 19 1.40 -23.23 5.53
C SER A 19 0.40 -23.80 4.51
N TYR A 20 -0.42 -24.78 4.89
CA TYR A 20 -1.41 -25.39 3.99
C TYR A 20 -2.61 -24.45 3.75
N ASP A 21 -3.25 -23.98 4.82
CA ASP A 21 -4.39 -23.05 4.75
C ASP A 21 -3.99 -21.72 4.11
N ASP A 22 -2.79 -21.25 4.44
CA ASP A 22 -2.22 -20.04 3.88
C ASP A 22 -1.97 -20.16 2.37
N SER A 23 -1.60 -21.35 1.88
CA SER A 23 -1.47 -21.61 0.44
C SER A 23 -2.81 -21.50 -0.30
N TYR A 24 -3.91 -21.95 0.32
CA TYR A 24 -5.24 -21.90 -0.28
C TYR A 24 -5.76 -20.47 -0.33
N ILE A 25 -5.57 -19.71 0.75
CA ILE A 25 -5.92 -18.29 0.84
C ILE A 25 -5.14 -17.48 -0.20
N ARG A 26 -3.82 -17.69 -0.34
CA ARG A 26 -3.00 -17.01 -1.36
C ARG A 26 -3.46 -17.32 -2.78
N LYS A 27 -3.63 -18.61 -3.11
CA LYS A 27 -4.06 -19.03 -4.46
C LYS A 27 -5.41 -18.42 -4.82
N SER A 28 -6.33 -18.37 -3.85
CA SER A 28 -7.64 -17.75 -4.04
C SER A 28 -7.51 -16.23 -4.22
N ALA A 29 -6.72 -15.54 -3.40
CA ALA A 29 -6.53 -14.10 -3.52
C ALA A 29 -5.95 -13.71 -4.89
N ILE A 30 -4.94 -14.44 -5.37
CA ILE A 30 -4.36 -14.26 -6.71
C ILE A 30 -5.41 -14.48 -7.80
N LYS A 31 -6.15 -15.59 -7.72
CA LYS A 31 -7.19 -15.94 -8.70
C LYS A 31 -8.26 -14.86 -8.83
N PHE A 32 -8.66 -14.25 -7.71
CA PHE A 32 -9.69 -13.20 -7.69
C PHE A 32 -9.12 -11.78 -7.74
N LYS A 33 -7.80 -11.62 -7.94
CA LYS A 33 -7.09 -10.32 -7.95
C LYS A 33 -7.35 -9.49 -6.69
N ILE A 34 -7.51 -10.16 -5.55
CA ILE A 34 -7.72 -9.53 -4.26
C ILE A 34 -6.34 -9.21 -3.66
N PRO A 35 -6.06 -7.95 -3.27
CA PRO A 35 -4.83 -7.59 -2.58
C PRO A 35 -4.59 -8.47 -1.34
N TYR A 36 -3.35 -8.96 -1.19
CA TYR A 36 -2.95 -9.90 -0.12
C TYR A 36 -1.68 -9.39 0.55
N PHE A 37 -1.69 -9.29 1.88
CA PHE A 37 -0.59 -8.75 2.67
C PHE A 37 -0.23 -9.72 3.79
N THR A 38 1.07 -9.79 4.09
CA THR A 38 1.61 -10.70 5.10
C THR A 38 1.99 -10.01 6.42
N THR A 39 1.84 -8.69 6.49
CA THR A 39 2.22 -7.87 7.65
C THR A 39 1.11 -6.88 8.00
N THR A 40 0.90 -6.67 9.30
CA THR A 40 -0.05 -5.67 9.82
C THR A 40 0.28 -4.27 9.32
N ASP A 41 1.57 -3.93 9.22
CA ASP A 41 2.01 -2.62 8.73
C ASP A 41 1.63 -2.39 7.26
N ALA A 42 1.80 -3.38 6.40
CA ALA A 42 1.40 -3.26 5.00
C ALA A 42 -0.13 -3.17 4.85
N GLY A 43 -0.88 -3.95 5.65
CA GLY A 43 -2.34 -3.82 5.72
C GLY A 43 -2.80 -2.44 6.18
N ARG A 44 -2.14 -1.87 7.19
CA ARG A 44 -2.42 -0.51 7.69
C ARG A 44 -2.10 0.57 6.66
N ALA A 45 -0.98 0.45 5.96
CA ALA A 45 -0.61 1.37 4.88
C ALA A 45 -1.63 1.32 3.72
N ALA A 46 -2.06 0.13 3.32
CA ALA A 46 -3.09 -0.05 2.30
C ALA A 46 -4.43 0.57 2.70
N ALA A 47 -4.88 0.35 3.94
CA ALA A 47 -6.12 0.96 4.44
C ALA A 47 -6.06 2.49 4.44
N ARG A 48 -4.92 3.08 4.83
CA ARG A 48 -4.70 4.53 4.76
C ARG A 48 -4.69 5.04 3.32
N GLY A 49 -4.02 4.33 2.41
CA GLY A 49 -4.00 4.68 0.99
C GLY A 49 -5.39 4.62 0.34
N ILE A 50 -6.19 3.61 0.66
CA ILE A 50 -7.58 3.49 0.19
C ILE A 50 -8.43 4.65 0.71
N ARG A 51 -8.25 5.03 1.98
CA ARG A 51 -8.95 6.18 2.56
C ARG A 51 -8.57 7.48 1.84
N ALA A 52 -7.29 7.76 1.70
CA ALA A 52 -6.79 8.95 1.02
C ALA A 52 -7.31 9.02 -0.43
N ALA A 53 -7.25 7.90 -1.17
CA ALA A 53 -7.75 7.83 -2.55
C ALA A 53 -9.28 8.06 -2.68
N ARG A 54 -10.05 7.90 -1.60
CA ARG A 54 -11.49 8.17 -1.57
C ARG A 54 -11.82 9.59 -1.13
N GLU A 55 -11.01 10.16 -0.25
CA GLU A 55 -11.25 11.48 0.36
C GLU A 55 -10.57 12.61 -0.41
N GLU A 56 -9.47 12.33 -1.12
CA GLU A 56 -8.62 13.32 -1.78
C GLU A 56 -8.48 13.00 -3.28
N SER A 57 -8.47 14.05 -4.12
CA SER A 57 -8.02 13.91 -5.50
C SER A 57 -6.51 13.73 -5.49
N VAL A 58 -6.02 12.61 -6.03
CA VAL A 58 -4.58 12.40 -6.21
C VAL A 58 -4.06 13.44 -7.19
N GLU A 59 -3.25 14.39 -6.71
CA GLU A 59 -2.53 15.31 -7.57
C GLU A 59 -1.45 14.55 -8.34
N VAL A 60 -1.57 14.55 -9.66
CA VAL A 60 -0.57 13.98 -10.56
C VAL A 60 0.52 15.04 -10.76
N ARG A 61 1.75 14.69 -10.39
CA ARG A 61 2.95 15.49 -10.66
C ARG A 61 3.91 14.67 -11.50
N SER A 62 4.52 15.31 -12.49
CA SER A 62 5.63 14.78 -13.27
C SER A 62 6.88 14.62 -12.41
N LEU A 63 7.79 13.75 -12.84
CA LEU A 63 9.06 13.55 -12.14
C LEU A 63 9.88 14.85 -12.05
N GLN A 64 9.81 15.68 -13.10
CA GLN A 64 10.47 16.98 -13.16
C GLN A 64 9.95 17.93 -12.07
N GLU A 65 8.63 18.05 -11.90
CA GLU A 65 8.03 18.88 -10.84
C GLU A 65 8.45 18.43 -9.43
N TYR A 66 8.60 17.11 -9.22
CA TYR A 66 9.14 16.61 -7.95
C TYR A 66 10.61 17.03 -7.72
N HIS A 67 11.43 17.04 -8.76
CA HIS A 67 12.84 17.42 -8.66
C HIS A 67 13.02 18.92 -8.44
N GLU A 68 12.24 19.77 -9.11
CA GLU A 68 12.27 21.23 -8.92
C GLU A 68 11.97 21.64 -7.46
N GLY A 69 11.03 20.94 -6.81
CA GLY A 69 10.71 21.17 -5.40
C GLY A 69 11.83 20.78 -4.45
N ILE A 70 12.70 19.83 -4.82
CA ILE A 70 13.86 19.46 -4.02
C ILE A 70 14.92 20.55 -4.14
N GLU A 71 15.27 21.00 -5.35
CA GLU A 71 16.29 22.03 -5.59
C GLU A 71 15.99 23.34 -4.85
N LYS A 72 14.74 23.83 -4.91
CA LYS A 72 14.32 25.04 -4.18
C LYS A 72 14.53 24.95 -2.67
N ASN A 73 14.23 23.79 -2.06
CA ASN A 73 14.44 23.56 -0.63
C ASN A 73 15.92 23.51 -0.23
N TRP A 74 16.81 23.10 -1.13
CA TRP A 74 18.26 23.11 -0.90
C TRP A 74 18.84 24.51 -1.02
N ASP A 75 18.33 25.33 -1.93
CA ASP A 75 18.77 26.70 -2.13
C ASP A 75 18.30 27.62 -0.99
N GLU A 76 17.05 27.48 -0.51
CA GLU A 76 16.54 28.25 0.63
C GLU A 76 17.36 28.02 1.91
N LYS A 77 17.74 26.76 2.20
CA LYS A 77 18.58 26.43 3.37
C LYS A 77 20.00 27.02 3.30
N ARG A 78 20.53 27.24 2.09
CA ARG A 78 21.87 27.82 1.90
C ARG A 78 21.91 29.33 2.13
N TYR A 79 20.79 30.03 1.93
CA TYR A 79 20.72 31.48 2.09
C TYR A 79 20.33 31.95 3.50
N THR A 80 19.85 31.04 4.36
CA THR A 80 19.48 31.35 5.75
C THR A 80 20.50 30.85 6.79
N SER A 81 21.73 30.51 6.37
CA SER A 81 22.82 29.99 7.21
C SER A 81 23.93 31.02 7.43
#